data_AF-A0A3D9CCY8-F1
#
_entry.id   AF-A0A3D9CCY8-F1
#
_cell.length_a   1.000
_cell.length_b   1.000
_cell.length_c   1.000
_cell.angle_alpha   90.00
_cell.angle_beta   90.00
_cell.angle_gamma   90.00
#
_symmetry.space_group_name_H-M   'P 1'
#
loop_
_entity.id
_entity.type
_entity.pdbx_description
1 polymer ?
#
loop_
_entity_poly.entity_id
_entity_poly.type
_entity_poly.pdbx_seq_one_letter_code
_entity_poly.pdbx_strand_id
1 'polypeptide(L)'
;MAKKTIAALKEYFKAGKRPTESQFGDFIDSYANLDDKTIFPDNYNYKYLYVEFPHQQGDMAVDVLLGNNYLNGSLEIEITGTFMHQTSVGIIKKQFEIGLNPDGGVWYPTTARIAEAAGTILDNIYIGDIVWDSERNEYKLTIYHTSTNRNPYAIRIKQFSYNKAYVDQARLSDIYVKPLGGQKKHSVYYNGSVGIGTDNPQEKLDVRGSITSKVNSSEGGAFVLQNPNKTAPNNAERWTIRNMTGGYGDGLQFWSYSADGNNYGSRMTIADTGNVGIGTIGPQAKLDVAGGINIAAGFPIQLGGNDLAHGLKYKRNNSDNTLLDGPFLYGWTGGALGIKKGDNEFNVLSWKESGNVAIQGKLETKEVVITATTTTADHVFAEDYSLREISELEQFISEKSHLPEIPSAKEMTENGVSVGDFQIKLLQKIEELTLYMISMKKEIDVLKLK
;
A
#
# COMPACT_ATOMS: atom_id res chain seq x y z
N MET A 1 52.83 42.88 43.22
CA MET A 1 52.08 43.87 44.04
C MET A 1 51.01 43.07 44.74
N ALA A 2 50.69 43.22 46.04
CA ALA A 2 49.63 42.38 46.60
C ALA A 2 48.31 42.54 45.81
N LYS A 3 47.58 41.43 45.59
CA LYS A 3 46.31 41.42 44.84
C LYS A 3 45.35 42.49 45.38
N LYS A 4 44.68 43.24 44.50
CA LYS A 4 43.85 44.42 44.86
C LYS A 4 42.43 44.28 44.31
N THR A 5 41.46 44.95 44.96
CA THR A 5 40.10 45.08 44.42
C THR A 5 40.07 46.09 43.26
N ILE A 6 39.00 46.07 42.42
CA ILE A 6 38.84 47.01 41.30
C ILE A 6 38.91 48.47 41.75
N ALA A 7 38.31 48.81 42.90
CA ALA A 7 38.37 50.17 43.44
C ALA A 7 39.81 50.58 43.78
N ALA A 8 40.57 49.69 44.41
CA ALA A 8 41.97 49.91 44.73
C ALA A 8 42.88 49.92 43.49
N LEU A 9 42.56 49.16 42.43
CA LEU A 9 43.26 49.22 41.14
C LEU A 9 42.96 50.53 40.40
N LYS A 10 41.70 51.00 40.40
CA LYS A 10 41.31 52.29 39.81
C LYS A 10 42.08 53.44 40.45
N GLU A 11 42.18 53.47 41.78
CA GLU A 11 42.97 54.48 42.49
C GLU A 11 44.48 54.31 42.25
N TYR A 12 44.98 53.07 42.19
CA TYR A 12 46.38 52.78 41.86
C TYR A 12 46.77 53.35 40.48
N PHE A 13 45.92 53.19 39.47
CA PHE A 13 46.16 53.73 38.12
C PHE A 13 45.93 55.23 37.99
N LYS A 14 44.93 55.79 38.68
CA LYS A 14 44.71 57.25 38.75
C LYS A 14 45.91 57.97 39.36
N ALA A 15 46.57 57.35 40.34
CA ALA A 15 47.81 57.84 40.92
C ALA A 15 49.04 57.71 39.99
N GLY A 16 48.85 57.39 38.70
CA GLY A 16 49.91 57.29 37.70
C GLY A 16 50.79 56.05 37.83
N LYS A 17 50.48 55.12 38.76
CA LYS A 17 51.28 53.90 38.93
C LYS A 17 50.99 52.89 37.82
N ARG A 18 51.99 52.10 37.46
CA ARG A 18 51.91 51.00 36.49
C ARG A 18 52.53 49.74 37.11
N PRO A 19 51.90 48.57 36.98
CA PRO A 19 52.50 47.31 37.40
C PRO A 19 53.85 47.13 36.70
N THR A 20 54.87 46.75 37.46
CA THR A 20 56.12 46.26 36.89
C THR A 20 55.95 44.82 36.38
N GLU A 21 56.89 44.34 35.57
CA GLU A 21 56.84 42.98 35.00
C GLU A 21 56.64 41.89 36.05
N SER A 22 57.38 41.97 37.16
CA SER A 22 57.26 41.05 38.31
C SER A 22 55.94 41.19 39.09
N GLN A 23 55.15 42.22 38.81
CA GLN A 23 53.86 42.49 39.44
C GLN A 23 52.68 42.19 38.51
N PHE A 24 52.96 41.81 37.25
CA PHE A 24 51.94 41.59 36.24
C PHE A 24 51.07 40.36 36.55
N GLY A 25 51.65 39.29 37.11
CA GLY A 25 50.90 38.12 37.56
C GLY A 25 49.86 38.48 38.63
N ASP A 26 50.26 39.18 39.68
CA ASP A 26 49.34 39.64 40.73
C ASP A 26 48.27 40.62 40.19
N PHE A 27 48.63 41.40 39.17
CA PHE A 27 47.72 42.33 38.50
C PHE A 27 46.61 41.57 37.75
N ILE A 28 46.97 40.58 36.94
CA ILE A 28 46.00 39.72 36.24
C ILE A 28 45.15 38.94 37.25
N ASP A 29 45.75 38.38 38.30
CA ASP A 29 45.02 37.69 39.37
C ASP A 29 44.07 38.61 40.16
N SER A 30 44.35 39.92 40.21
CA SER A 30 43.44 40.90 40.79
C SER A 30 42.19 41.11 39.94
N TYR A 31 42.28 40.88 38.62
CA TYR A 31 41.12 40.75 37.74
C TYR A 31 40.52 39.35 37.81
N ALA A 32 41.24 38.28 38.16
CA ALA A 32 40.62 36.98 38.35
C ALA A 32 39.58 36.96 39.51
N ASN A 33 39.65 37.92 40.45
CA ASN A 33 38.57 38.20 41.42
C ASN A 33 37.32 38.89 40.77
N LEU A 34 37.14 38.78 39.45
CA LEU A 34 36.04 39.31 38.64
C LEU A 34 34.70 38.58 38.83
N ASP A 35 34.53 37.77 39.88
CA ASP A 35 33.21 37.24 40.25
C ASP A 35 32.33 38.36 40.85
N ASP A 36 32.12 39.42 40.07
CA ASP A 36 30.97 40.28 40.24
C ASP A 36 29.74 39.43 39.91
N LYS A 37 29.03 39.00 40.95
CA LYS A 37 27.81 38.18 40.84
C LYS A 37 26.70 38.85 40.02
N THR A 38 26.84 40.13 39.70
CA THR A 38 25.94 40.84 38.78
C THR A 38 26.28 40.61 37.30
N ILE A 39 27.52 40.24 37.00
CA ILE A 39 28.04 40.00 35.63
C ILE A 39 28.13 38.49 35.34
N PHE A 40 28.54 37.69 36.33
CA PHE A 40 28.59 36.23 36.25
C PHE A 40 27.77 35.64 37.39
N PRO A 41 26.43 35.52 37.23
CA PRO A 41 25.61 34.91 38.26
C PRO A 41 26.06 33.45 38.50
N ASP A 42 26.17 33.04 39.77
CA ASP A 42 26.49 31.65 40.20
C ASP A 42 25.41 30.62 39.75
N ASN A 43 24.49 31.04 38.89
CA ASN A 43 23.31 30.30 38.48
C ASN A 43 23.57 29.34 37.31
N TYR A 44 24.76 29.39 36.70
CA TYR A 44 25.18 28.43 35.68
C TYR A 44 26.52 27.80 36.08
N ASN A 45 26.55 26.47 36.21
CA ASN A 45 27.77 25.72 36.47
C ASN A 45 27.80 24.44 35.62
N TYR A 46 29.01 23.91 35.43
CA TYR A 46 29.21 22.61 34.80
C TYR A 46 30.32 21.82 35.47
N LYS A 47 30.28 20.50 35.30
CA LYS A 47 31.28 19.57 35.80
C LYS A 47 31.59 18.51 34.75
N TYR A 48 32.88 18.20 34.61
CA TYR A 48 33.35 17.03 33.89
C TYR A 48 33.71 15.94 34.90
N LEU A 49 33.18 14.75 34.67
CA LEU A 49 33.50 13.53 35.40
C LEU A 49 33.92 12.47 34.38
N TYR A 50 34.67 11.48 34.86
CA TYR A 50 35.16 10.38 34.05
C TYR A 50 34.94 9.08 34.79
N VAL A 51 34.42 8.08 34.10
CA VAL A 51 34.22 6.74 34.64
C VAL A 51 34.78 5.71 33.67
N GLU A 52 35.40 4.67 34.20
CA GLU A 52 35.87 3.53 33.43
C GLU A 52 35.31 2.24 34.02
N PHE A 53 34.43 1.58 33.25
CA PHE A 53 33.82 0.33 33.70
C PHE A 53 34.77 -0.86 33.51
N PRO A 54 34.74 -1.84 34.44
CA PRO A 54 35.65 -2.98 34.42
C PRO A 54 35.44 -3.91 33.22
N HIS A 55 36.48 -4.68 32.87
CA HIS A 55 36.38 -5.74 31.87
C HIS A 55 35.75 -7.01 32.48
N GLN A 56 35.04 -7.78 31.65
CA GLN A 56 34.41 -9.07 31.97
C GLN A 56 33.33 -9.00 33.06
N GLN A 57 32.77 -7.82 33.31
CA GLN A 57 31.64 -7.62 34.21
C GLN A 57 30.61 -6.76 33.50
N GLY A 58 29.44 -7.33 33.23
CA GLY A 58 28.30 -6.62 32.68
C GLY A 58 27.37 -6.15 33.79
N ASP A 59 26.33 -5.40 33.42
CA ASP A 59 25.30 -4.95 34.36
C ASP A 59 25.86 -4.17 35.55
N MET A 60 26.81 -3.29 35.25
CA MET A 60 27.46 -2.40 36.21
C MET A 60 26.74 -1.04 36.25
N ALA A 61 26.92 -0.31 37.34
CA ALA A 61 26.37 1.03 37.49
C ALA A 61 27.31 1.94 38.29
N VAL A 62 27.17 3.24 38.07
CA VAL A 62 27.77 4.29 38.88
C VAL A 62 26.72 5.34 39.20
N ASP A 63 26.68 5.83 40.43
CA ASP A 63 25.79 6.90 40.82
C ASP A 63 26.52 8.25 40.65
N VAL A 64 25.92 9.17 39.91
CA VAL A 64 26.26 10.59 39.93
C VAL A 64 25.58 11.20 41.16
N LEU A 65 26.38 11.54 42.16
CA LEU A 65 25.92 12.11 43.42
C LEU A 65 25.91 13.63 43.28
N LEU A 66 24.73 14.23 43.38
CA LEU A 66 24.47 15.66 43.18
C LEU A 66 24.46 16.46 44.50
N GLY A 67 24.62 15.78 45.63
CA GLY A 67 24.53 16.39 46.96
C GLY A 67 23.09 16.71 47.38
N ASN A 68 22.95 17.47 48.47
CA ASN A 68 21.67 17.83 49.08
C ASN A 68 21.43 19.34 49.07
N ASN A 69 21.90 20.02 48.03
CA ASN A 69 21.59 21.43 47.84
C ASN A 69 20.18 21.61 47.27
N TYR A 70 19.68 22.85 47.29
CA TYR A 70 18.46 23.21 46.58
C TYR A 70 18.74 23.23 45.06
N LEU A 71 18.43 22.14 44.37
CA LEU A 71 18.70 21.99 42.94
C LEU A 71 17.45 22.36 42.14
N ASN A 72 17.50 23.50 41.46
CA ASN A 72 16.40 23.96 40.62
C ASN A 72 16.83 24.33 39.20
N GLY A 73 15.85 24.50 38.32
CA GLY A 73 16.01 24.92 36.93
C GLY A 73 16.29 23.74 36.02
N SER A 74 17.15 23.92 35.02
CA SER A 74 17.49 22.87 34.07
C SER A 74 18.81 22.18 34.42
N LEU A 75 18.84 20.86 34.27
CA LEU A 75 20.04 20.03 34.41
C LEU A 75 20.22 19.18 33.14
N GLU A 76 21.42 19.17 32.58
CA GLU A 76 21.77 18.34 31.41
C GLU A 76 22.89 17.38 31.80
N ILE A 77 22.71 16.10 31.48
CA ILE A 77 23.75 15.08 31.56
C ILE A 77 24.05 14.61 30.15
N GLU A 78 25.28 14.81 29.73
CA GLU A 78 25.81 14.36 28.46
C GLU A 78 26.90 13.31 28.72
N ILE A 79 26.74 12.14 28.13
CA ILE A 79 27.72 11.07 28.16
C ILE A 79 28.26 10.89 26.77
N THR A 80 29.58 10.97 26.64
CA THR A 80 30.31 10.65 25.42
C THR A 80 31.35 9.59 25.75
N GLY A 81 31.64 8.72 24.79
CA GLY A 81 32.63 7.68 24.99
C GLY A 81 32.77 6.79 23.78
N THR A 82 33.82 5.97 23.84
CA THR A 82 34.17 5.01 22.80
C THR A 82 33.88 3.60 23.27
N PHE A 83 33.58 2.72 22.32
CA PHE A 83 33.41 1.29 22.60
C PHE A 83 34.69 0.51 22.23
N MET A 84 35.16 -0.38 23.10
CA MET A 84 36.25 -1.34 22.84
C MET A 84 37.54 -0.77 22.23
N HIS A 85 38.04 0.36 22.73
CA HIS A 85 39.25 1.01 22.21
C HIS A 85 39.18 1.40 20.72
N GLN A 86 37.97 1.51 20.14
CA GLN A 86 37.77 1.97 18.78
C GLN A 86 37.51 3.47 18.77
N THR A 87 37.92 4.16 17.71
CA THR A 87 37.47 5.52 17.44
C THR A 87 36.01 5.47 17.00
N SER A 88 35.08 5.57 17.95
CA SER A 88 33.64 5.63 17.67
C SER A 88 33.03 6.92 18.19
N VAL A 89 32.06 7.45 17.44
CA VAL A 89 31.27 8.61 17.86
C VAL A 89 30.02 8.07 18.56
N GLY A 90 29.85 8.41 19.84
CA GLY A 90 28.69 8.04 20.63
C GLY A 90 28.33 9.13 21.63
N ILE A 91 27.05 9.47 21.73
CA ILE A 91 26.52 10.48 22.64
C ILE A 91 25.14 10.09 23.15
N ILE A 92 24.92 10.31 24.45
CA ILE A 92 23.59 10.28 25.08
C ILE A 92 23.47 11.56 25.90
N LYS A 93 22.46 12.37 25.61
CA LYS A 93 22.17 13.62 26.29
C LYS A 93 20.76 13.57 26.88
N LYS A 94 20.66 13.62 28.21
CA LYS A 94 19.40 13.68 28.94
C LYS A 94 19.26 15.03 29.62
N GLN A 95 18.14 15.69 29.35
CA GLN A 95 17.78 16.98 29.94
C GLN A 95 16.70 16.77 30.99
N PHE A 96 16.82 17.47 32.11
CA PHE A 96 15.87 17.50 33.22
C PHE A 96 15.43 18.93 33.50
N GLU A 97 14.17 19.10 33.88
CA GLU A 97 13.69 20.28 34.61
C GLU A 97 13.44 19.84 36.06
N ILE A 98 14.11 20.50 37.01
CA ILE A 98 14.23 20.06 38.41
C ILE A 98 13.81 21.16 39.39
N GLY A 99 13.17 20.75 40.47
CA GLY A 99 12.84 21.60 41.63
C GLY A 99 12.96 20.80 42.90
N LEU A 100 14.19 20.54 43.34
CA LEU A 100 14.55 19.55 44.34
C LEU A 100 15.05 20.22 45.64
N ASN A 101 14.52 19.80 46.78
CA ASN A 101 14.82 20.37 48.10
C ASN A 101 15.93 19.58 48.83
N PRO A 102 16.70 20.24 49.72
CA PRO A 102 17.76 19.61 50.51
C PRO A 102 17.38 18.39 51.38
N ASP A 103 16.09 18.12 51.56
CA ASP A 103 15.53 17.08 52.41
C ASP A 103 14.88 15.92 51.62
N GLY A 104 15.05 15.91 50.30
CA GLY A 104 14.39 14.95 49.40
C GLY A 104 13.01 15.39 48.94
N GLY A 105 12.46 16.48 49.49
CA GLY A 105 11.22 17.06 49.01
C GLY A 105 11.33 17.54 47.57
N VAL A 106 10.23 17.46 46.82
CA VAL A 106 10.18 17.91 45.42
C VAL A 106 9.18 19.06 45.35
N TRP A 107 9.64 20.25 44.97
CA TRP A 107 8.80 21.44 44.84
C TRP A 107 7.81 21.31 43.69
N TYR A 108 8.26 20.79 42.54
CA TYR A 108 7.40 20.42 41.43
C TYR A 108 7.95 19.18 40.71
N PRO A 109 7.09 18.37 40.07
CA PRO A 109 7.50 17.11 39.47
C PRO A 109 8.68 17.29 38.52
N THR A 110 9.75 16.52 38.76
CA THR A 110 10.88 16.49 37.83
C THR A 110 10.42 15.89 36.50
N THR A 111 10.71 16.56 35.40
CA THR A 111 10.47 16.04 34.05
C THR A 111 11.80 15.85 33.34
N ALA A 112 11.87 14.85 32.46
CA ALA A 112 13.09 14.55 31.74
C ALA A 112 12.81 14.11 30.30
N ARG A 113 13.77 14.35 29.41
CA ARG A 113 13.76 13.82 28.04
C ARG A 113 15.17 13.52 27.54
N ILE A 114 15.28 12.58 26.61
CA ILE A 114 16.50 12.37 25.84
C ILE A 114 16.51 13.39 24.70
N ALA A 115 17.46 14.32 24.75
CA ALA A 115 17.63 15.37 23.75
C ALA A 115 18.47 14.88 22.56
N GLU A 116 19.37 13.93 22.79
CA GLU A 116 20.24 13.36 21.78
C GLU A 116 20.63 11.94 22.19
N ALA A 117 20.59 11.01 21.24
CA ALA A 117 20.98 9.63 21.45
C ALA A 117 21.49 9.08 20.12
N ALA A 118 22.80 8.85 20.01
CA ALA A 118 23.42 8.38 18.77
C ALA A 118 24.68 7.54 19.03
N GLY A 119 25.00 6.68 18.06
CA GLY A 119 26.27 5.96 18.01
C GLY A 119 26.32 4.67 18.83
N THR A 120 27.53 4.11 18.96
CA THR A 120 27.78 2.74 19.46
C THR A 120 27.49 2.54 20.95
N ILE A 121 27.28 3.62 21.70
CA ILE A 121 27.06 3.55 23.15
C ILE A 121 25.57 3.36 23.51
N LEU A 122 24.64 3.52 22.55
CA LEU A 122 23.19 3.48 22.79
C LEU A 122 22.67 2.16 23.36
N ASP A 123 23.29 1.05 22.98
CA ASP A 123 22.89 -0.26 23.47
C ASP A 123 23.49 -0.60 24.83
N ASN A 124 24.50 0.18 25.27
CA ASN A 124 25.39 -0.17 26.36
C ASN A 124 25.33 0.77 27.56
N ILE A 125 24.88 2.02 27.39
CA ILE A 125 24.81 3.03 28.45
C ILE A 125 23.39 3.56 28.63
N TYR A 126 22.97 3.66 29.90
CA TYR A 126 21.65 4.20 30.23
C TYR A 126 21.72 5.22 31.38
N ILE A 127 21.16 6.41 31.16
CA ILE A 127 21.01 7.47 32.16
C ILE A 127 19.65 7.33 32.86
N GLY A 128 19.67 6.98 34.14
CA GLY A 128 18.50 6.86 35.00
C GLY A 128 17.84 8.20 35.33
N ASP A 129 16.84 8.17 36.20
CA ASP A 129 16.19 9.37 36.73
C ASP A 129 16.90 9.87 37.99
N ILE A 130 16.65 11.14 38.34
CA ILE A 130 17.14 11.72 39.58
C ILE A 130 16.24 11.25 40.72
N VAL A 131 16.86 10.66 41.74
CA VAL A 131 16.18 10.12 42.92
C VAL A 131 16.85 10.61 44.18
N TRP A 132 16.08 10.72 45.26
CA TRP A 132 16.62 10.96 46.59
C TRP A 132 17.16 9.66 47.19
N ASP A 133 18.40 9.68 47.67
CA ASP A 133 19.01 8.58 48.41
C ASP A 133 18.97 8.89 49.91
N SER A 134 17.98 8.34 50.61
CA SER A 134 17.79 8.56 52.04
C SER A 134 18.93 8.03 52.91
N GLU A 135 19.71 7.05 52.44
CA GLU A 135 20.84 6.51 53.20
C GLU A 135 22.04 7.47 53.18
N ARG A 136 22.23 8.16 52.05
CA ARG A 136 23.30 9.15 51.87
C ARG A 136 22.86 10.59 52.15
N ASN A 137 21.56 10.81 52.34
CA ASN A 137 20.96 12.13 52.50
C ASN A 137 21.34 13.08 51.35
N GLU A 138 21.26 12.60 50.10
CA GLU A 138 21.59 13.37 48.90
C GLU A 138 20.84 12.89 47.65
N TYR A 139 20.74 13.74 46.63
CA TYR A 139 20.24 13.34 45.32
C TYR A 139 21.28 12.59 44.51
N LYS A 140 20.80 11.61 43.75
CA LYS A 140 21.63 10.85 42.82
C LYS A 140 20.93 10.56 41.51
N LEU A 141 21.73 10.25 40.51
CA LEU A 141 21.30 9.67 39.25
C LEU A 141 22.18 8.48 38.91
N THR A 142 21.59 7.34 38.61
CA THR A 142 22.36 6.14 38.25
C THR A 142 22.64 6.11 36.75
N ILE A 143 23.90 5.89 36.37
CA ILE A 143 24.33 5.54 35.01
C ILE A 143 24.58 4.04 34.98
N TYR A 144 23.84 3.33 34.12
CA TYR A 144 23.95 1.89 33.94
C TYR A 144 24.82 1.57 32.73
N HIS A 145 25.62 0.53 32.84
CA HIS A 145 26.48 -0.02 31.80
C HIS A 145 26.23 -1.53 31.66
N THR A 146 25.65 -1.94 30.54
CA THR A 146 25.20 -3.33 30.33
C THR A 146 26.23 -4.21 29.62
N SER A 147 27.30 -3.62 29.09
CA SER A 147 28.32 -4.37 28.35
C SER A 147 29.30 -5.07 29.30
N THR A 148 29.74 -6.27 28.97
CA THR A 148 30.84 -6.95 29.67
C THR A 148 32.23 -6.43 29.29
N ASN A 149 32.32 -5.49 28.34
CA ASN A 149 33.60 -4.96 27.87
C ASN A 149 34.03 -3.72 28.66
N ARG A 150 35.34 -3.55 28.81
CA ARG A 150 35.93 -2.33 29.41
C ARG A 150 35.58 -1.13 28.54
N ASN A 151 34.95 -0.12 29.11
CA ASN A 151 34.54 1.08 28.38
C ASN A 151 34.72 2.34 29.23
N PRO A 152 35.50 3.33 28.77
CA PRO A 152 35.60 4.64 29.39
C PRO A 152 34.54 5.61 28.86
N TYR A 153 33.98 6.42 29.75
CA TYR A 153 33.00 7.45 29.41
C TYR A 153 33.33 8.78 30.09
N ALA A 154 33.27 9.85 29.29
CA ALA A 154 33.27 11.21 29.78
C ALA A 154 31.83 11.66 30.04
N ILE A 155 31.58 12.15 31.25
CA ILE A 155 30.28 12.64 31.68
C ILE A 155 30.41 14.15 31.88
N ARG A 156 29.60 14.91 31.15
CA ARG A 156 29.45 16.34 31.34
C ARG A 156 28.09 16.62 31.95
N ILE A 157 28.09 17.33 33.06
CA ILE A 157 26.88 17.77 33.73
C ILE A 157 26.83 19.29 33.69
N LYS A 158 25.72 19.88 33.26
CA LYS A 158 25.49 21.33 33.28
C LYS A 158 24.22 21.62 34.04
N GLN A 159 24.21 22.69 34.82
CA GLN A 159 23.01 23.18 35.49
C GLN A 159 22.84 24.67 35.21
N PHE A 160 21.62 25.05 34.85
CA PHE A 160 21.15 26.44 34.87
C PHE A 160 20.02 26.56 35.90
N SER A 161 20.25 27.33 36.95
CA SER A 161 19.38 27.53 38.11
C SER A 161 18.76 28.93 38.10
N TYR A 162 17.69 29.13 38.86
CA TYR A 162 17.16 30.47 39.14
C TYR A 162 18.07 31.29 40.07
N ASN A 163 18.82 30.63 40.95
CA ASN A 163 19.63 31.28 41.99
C ASN A 163 21.10 30.86 41.89
N LYS A 164 21.41 29.61 42.29
CA LYS A 164 22.77 29.09 42.35
C LYS A 164 22.78 27.65 41.85
N ALA A 165 23.67 27.38 40.89
CA ALA A 165 23.96 26.04 40.42
C ALA A 165 25.04 25.41 41.33
N TYR A 166 24.81 24.17 41.75
CA TYR A 166 25.68 23.43 42.67
C TYR A 166 26.36 22.22 42.01
N VAL A 167 26.18 22.07 40.70
CA VAL A 167 26.61 20.88 39.96
C VAL A 167 28.12 20.73 39.86
N ASP A 168 28.88 21.79 40.13
CA ASP A 168 30.34 21.79 40.27
C ASP A 168 30.83 20.86 41.41
N GLN A 169 29.96 20.62 42.40
CA GLN A 169 30.17 19.74 43.54
C GLN A 169 29.81 18.27 43.26
N ALA A 170 29.24 17.97 42.09
CA ALA A 170 28.86 16.61 41.74
C ALA A 170 30.08 15.67 41.70
N ARG A 171 29.88 14.44 42.15
CA ARG A 171 30.91 13.38 42.20
C ARG A 171 30.34 12.03 41.81
N LEU A 172 31.20 11.06 41.53
CA LEU A 172 30.80 9.68 41.26
C LEU A 172 30.90 8.85 42.54
N SER A 173 29.99 7.87 42.69
CA SER A 173 30.16 6.77 43.64
C SER A 173 31.21 5.78 43.14
N ASP A 174 31.51 4.76 43.96
CA ASP A 174 32.13 3.54 43.46
C ASP A 174 31.22 2.84 42.44
N ILE A 175 31.83 2.09 41.53
CA ILE A 175 31.11 1.26 40.56
C ILE A 175 30.59 0.01 41.29
N TYR A 176 29.34 -0.35 41.04
CA TYR A 176 28.68 -1.49 41.67
C TYR A 176 27.83 -2.29 40.69
N VAL A 177 27.50 -3.53 41.02
CA VAL A 177 26.67 -4.40 40.17
C VAL A 177 25.20 -3.99 40.33
N LYS A 178 24.54 -3.66 39.22
CA LYS A 178 23.11 -3.32 39.16
C LYS A 178 22.56 -3.54 37.75
N PRO A 179 21.88 -4.68 37.50
CA PRO A 179 21.21 -4.92 36.22
C PRO A 179 20.18 -3.85 35.87
N LEU A 180 20.07 -3.57 34.57
CA LEU A 180 19.07 -2.63 34.06
C LEU A 180 17.67 -3.25 34.16
N GLY A 181 16.92 -2.91 35.21
CA GLY A 181 15.53 -3.33 35.41
C GLY A 181 14.53 -2.21 35.08
N GLY A 182 13.54 -2.50 34.24
CA GLY A 182 12.38 -1.61 33.99
C GLY A 182 12.64 -0.34 33.17
N GLN A 183 13.89 0.00 32.86
CA GLN A 183 14.24 1.14 32.02
C GLN A 183 14.34 0.73 30.53
N LYS A 184 13.86 1.61 29.64
CA LYS A 184 13.88 1.40 28.18
C LYS A 184 15.20 1.94 27.59
N LYS A 185 15.62 1.38 26.45
CA LYS A 185 16.63 2.01 25.56
C LYS A 185 16.29 3.48 25.32
N HIS A 186 17.33 4.31 25.34
CA HIS A 186 17.18 5.75 25.10
C HIS A 186 16.70 5.99 23.68
N SER A 187 15.43 6.34 23.57
CA SER A 187 14.79 6.73 22.31
C SER A 187 14.50 8.22 22.34
N VAL A 188 14.80 8.90 21.24
CA VAL A 188 14.37 10.29 21.05
C VAL A 188 12.90 10.27 20.68
N TYR A 189 12.05 10.81 21.56
CA TYR A 189 10.62 10.99 21.30
C TYR A 189 10.39 12.42 20.80
N TYR A 190 10.00 12.55 19.54
CA TYR A 190 9.53 13.81 18.98
C TYR A 190 8.03 13.95 19.25
N ASN A 191 7.63 14.87 20.13
CA ASN A 191 6.21 15.11 20.46
C ASN A 191 5.44 15.81 19.31
N GLY A 192 6.16 16.41 18.37
CA GLY A 192 5.63 17.10 17.20
C GLY A 192 5.74 16.29 15.91
N SER A 193 5.61 16.99 14.78
CA SER A 193 5.87 16.43 13.46
C SER A 193 7.37 16.38 13.18
N VAL A 194 7.84 15.32 12.53
CA VAL A 194 9.23 15.14 12.11
C VAL A 194 9.34 15.40 10.62
N GLY A 195 10.09 16.44 10.24
CA GLY A 195 10.46 16.71 8.86
C GLY A 195 11.84 16.12 8.52
N ILE A 196 11.94 15.35 7.44
CA ILE A 196 13.22 14.92 6.86
C ILE A 196 13.36 15.60 5.50
N GLY A 197 14.27 16.56 5.41
CA GLY A 197 14.43 17.41 4.22
C GLY A 197 13.38 18.52 4.08
N THR A 198 12.59 18.80 5.13
CA THR A 198 11.59 19.88 5.17
C THR A 198 11.53 20.51 6.56
N ASP A 199 11.42 21.84 6.61
CA ASP A 199 11.34 22.60 7.87
C ASP A 199 9.88 22.90 8.29
N ASN A 200 8.90 22.56 7.44
CA ASN A 200 7.47 22.77 7.70
C ASN A 200 6.67 21.49 7.44
N PRO A 201 6.84 20.43 8.26
CA PRO A 201 6.15 19.16 8.07
C PRO A 201 4.63 19.32 8.22
N GLN A 202 3.86 18.87 7.22
CA GLN A 202 2.38 18.95 7.27
C GLN A 202 1.72 17.73 7.93
N GLU A 203 2.46 16.64 8.08
CA GLU A 203 2.03 15.40 8.72
C GLU A 203 3.00 15.00 9.84
N LYS A 204 2.65 13.98 10.64
CA LYS A 204 3.52 13.52 11.76
C LYS A 204 4.91 13.08 11.32
N LEU A 205 5.03 12.53 10.11
CA LEU A 205 6.29 12.26 9.43
C LEU A 205 6.18 12.79 7.99
N ASP A 206 6.98 13.78 7.64
CA ASP A 206 7.03 14.37 6.30
C ASP A 206 8.45 14.24 5.76
N VAL A 207 8.61 13.51 4.65
CA VAL A 207 9.93 13.20 4.06
C VAL A 207 9.97 13.74 2.64
N ARG A 208 10.84 14.73 2.40
CA ARG A 208 11.17 15.18 1.04
C ARG A 208 12.27 14.30 0.46
N GLY A 209 11.88 13.17 -0.11
CA GLY A 209 12.78 12.22 -0.73
C GLY A 209 12.26 10.80 -0.69
N SER A 210 13.15 9.83 -0.83
CA SER A 210 12.82 8.40 -0.76
C SER A 210 12.92 7.87 0.67
N ILE A 211 12.01 6.96 1.02
CA ILE A 211 12.06 6.17 2.25
C ILE A 211 12.44 4.74 1.88
N THR A 212 13.49 4.19 2.52
CA THR A 212 13.91 2.80 2.31
C THR A 212 13.63 1.98 3.57
N SER A 213 12.85 0.91 3.43
CA SER A 213 12.64 -0.11 4.46
C SER A 213 13.39 -1.38 4.06
N LYS A 214 14.45 -1.74 4.80
CA LYS A 214 15.34 -2.85 4.47
C LYS A 214 15.56 -3.75 5.69
N VAL A 215 15.19 -5.02 5.55
CA VAL A 215 15.43 -6.08 6.54
C VAL A 215 15.98 -7.28 5.81
N ASN A 216 16.97 -7.96 6.39
CA ASN A 216 17.56 -9.17 5.81
C ASN A 216 16.73 -10.40 6.20
N SER A 217 15.54 -10.55 5.60
CA SER A 217 14.63 -11.69 5.81
C SER A 217 13.74 -11.94 4.59
N SER A 218 13.12 -13.12 4.51
CA SER A 218 12.19 -13.48 3.42
C SER A 218 10.93 -12.60 3.36
N GLU A 219 10.55 -11.96 4.47
CA GLU A 219 9.40 -11.07 4.50
C GLU A 219 9.74 -9.62 4.10
N GLY A 220 11.03 -9.29 4.04
CA GLY A 220 11.51 -7.94 3.78
C GLY A 220 11.09 -6.89 4.82
N GLY A 221 11.36 -5.62 4.51
CA GLY A 221 10.82 -4.48 5.26
C GLY A 221 9.34 -4.27 4.97
N ALA A 222 8.60 -3.72 5.93
CA ALA A 222 7.15 -3.53 5.81
C ALA A 222 6.73 -2.08 6.01
N PHE A 223 5.68 -1.66 5.31
CA PHE A 223 4.81 -0.55 5.72
C PHE A 223 3.54 -1.13 6.34
N VAL A 224 3.15 -0.65 7.52
CA VAL A 224 2.07 -1.23 8.33
C VAL A 224 0.95 -0.22 8.51
N LEU A 225 -0.27 -0.62 8.14
CA LEU A 225 -1.50 0.12 8.37
C LEU A 225 -2.37 -0.68 9.35
N GLN A 226 -2.73 -0.07 10.47
CA GLN A 226 -3.45 -0.76 11.53
C GLN A 226 -4.65 0.06 12.00
N ASN A 227 -5.79 -0.59 12.19
CA ASN A 227 -6.99 0.01 12.76
C ASN A 227 -7.51 -0.88 13.90
N PRO A 228 -7.14 -0.60 15.16
CA PRO A 228 -7.47 -1.44 16.30
C PRO A 228 -8.98 -1.51 16.62
N ASN A 229 -9.80 -0.66 16.00
CA ASN A 229 -11.26 -0.73 16.14
C ASN A 229 -11.88 -1.87 15.34
N LYS A 230 -11.14 -2.53 14.44
CA LYS A 230 -11.62 -3.68 13.65
C LYS A 230 -11.50 -4.98 14.44
N THR A 231 -12.43 -5.21 15.37
CA THR A 231 -12.41 -6.36 16.29
C THR A 231 -13.25 -7.56 15.84
N ALA A 232 -14.10 -7.42 14.83
CA ALA A 232 -14.95 -8.53 14.39
C ALA A 232 -14.15 -9.66 13.69
N PRO A 233 -14.60 -10.92 13.79
CA PRO A 233 -13.98 -12.03 13.07
C PRO A 233 -13.90 -11.78 11.57
N ASN A 234 -12.84 -12.24 10.92
CA ASN A 234 -12.57 -12.10 9.47
C ASN A 234 -12.29 -10.68 8.98
N ASN A 235 -12.31 -9.67 9.87
CA ASN A 235 -11.84 -8.34 9.51
C ASN A 235 -10.31 -8.27 9.54
N ALA A 236 -9.76 -7.60 8.54
CA ALA A 236 -8.35 -7.22 8.51
C ALA A 236 -8.14 -5.98 9.41
N GLU A 237 -7.67 -6.21 10.63
CA GLU A 237 -7.28 -5.19 11.61
C GLU A 237 -5.97 -4.52 11.19
N ARG A 238 -5.04 -5.32 10.67
CA ARG A 238 -3.74 -4.87 10.18
C ARG A 238 -3.50 -5.30 8.74
N TRP A 239 -2.96 -4.38 7.96
CA TRP A 239 -2.41 -4.60 6.62
C TRP A 239 -0.91 -4.34 6.62
N THR A 240 -0.16 -5.18 5.91
CA THR A 240 1.26 -4.94 5.68
C THR A 240 1.59 -5.03 4.20
N ILE A 241 2.32 -4.04 3.70
CA ILE A 241 2.87 -4.03 2.34
C ILE A 241 4.34 -4.41 2.46
N ARG A 242 4.75 -5.46 1.74
CA ARG A 242 6.07 -6.09 1.88
C ARG A 242 6.64 -6.48 0.52
N ASN A 243 7.96 -6.38 0.38
CA ASN A 243 8.68 -7.01 -0.71
C ASN A 243 9.21 -8.37 -0.23
N MET A 244 8.55 -9.45 -0.63
CA MET A 244 8.79 -10.80 -0.13
C MET A 244 9.63 -11.64 -1.08
N THR A 245 10.24 -12.70 -0.55
CA THR A 245 10.98 -13.69 -1.34
C THR A 245 10.92 -15.09 -0.71
N GLY A 246 11.38 -16.10 -1.45
CA GLY A 246 11.52 -17.47 -0.98
C GLY A 246 10.17 -18.18 -0.86
N GLY A 247 9.90 -18.81 0.30
CA GLY A 247 8.66 -19.58 0.51
C GLY A 247 7.36 -18.76 0.42
N TYR A 248 7.44 -17.43 0.44
CA TYR A 248 6.29 -16.54 0.29
C TYR A 248 6.01 -16.14 -1.16
N GLY A 249 6.88 -16.51 -2.11
CA GLY A 249 6.85 -16.03 -3.49
C GLY A 249 7.53 -14.66 -3.64
N ASP A 250 8.23 -14.48 -4.75
CA ASP A 250 9.01 -13.26 -5.02
C ASP A 250 8.10 -12.14 -5.55
N GLY A 251 8.04 -11.02 -4.82
CA GLY A 251 7.34 -9.82 -5.27
C GLY A 251 6.75 -8.92 -4.18
N LEU A 252 6.06 -7.87 -4.63
CA LEU A 252 5.35 -6.94 -3.76
C LEU A 252 3.99 -7.51 -3.35
N GLN A 253 3.75 -7.66 -2.05
CA GLN A 253 2.57 -8.34 -1.52
C GLN A 253 1.81 -7.52 -0.48
N PHE A 254 0.49 -7.68 -0.48
CA PHE A 254 -0.45 -7.01 0.42
C PHE A 254 -1.08 -8.04 1.35
N TRP A 255 -0.57 -8.12 2.58
CA TRP A 255 -0.99 -9.10 3.57
C TRP A 255 -1.99 -8.51 4.54
N SER A 256 -2.91 -9.34 5.02
CA SER A 256 -3.91 -8.95 6.01
C SER A 256 -3.90 -9.88 7.22
N TYR A 257 -4.10 -9.30 8.40
CA TYR A 257 -4.12 -9.99 9.68
C TYR A 257 -5.36 -9.62 10.50
N SER A 258 -5.86 -10.57 11.28
CA SER A 258 -6.94 -10.34 12.26
C SER A 258 -6.41 -9.64 13.51
N ALA A 259 -7.33 -9.13 14.34
CA ALA A 259 -7.00 -8.56 15.65
C ALA A 259 -6.28 -9.56 16.58
N ASP A 260 -6.68 -10.83 16.54
CA ASP A 260 -6.05 -11.92 17.31
C ASP A 260 -4.72 -12.43 16.69
N GLY A 261 -4.22 -11.77 15.65
CA GLY A 261 -2.95 -12.12 15.00
C GLY A 261 -3.02 -13.23 13.95
N ASN A 262 -4.21 -13.74 13.60
CA ASN A 262 -4.35 -14.72 12.53
C ASN A 262 -3.93 -14.11 11.19
N ASN A 263 -3.15 -14.88 10.44
CA ASN A 263 -2.69 -14.50 9.11
C ASN A 263 -3.68 -14.97 8.04
N TYR A 264 -4.21 -14.04 7.24
CA TYR A 264 -5.11 -14.39 6.15
C TYR A 264 -4.44 -14.48 4.77
N GLY A 265 -3.11 -14.45 4.73
CA GLY A 265 -2.33 -14.53 3.50
C GLY A 265 -2.20 -13.19 2.76
N SER A 266 -1.47 -13.25 1.65
CA SER A 266 -1.47 -12.20 0.63
C SER A 266 -2.86 -12.12 -0.03
N ARG A 267 -3.44 -10.92 -0.07
CA ARG A 267 -4.70 -10.66 -0.78
C ARG A 267 -4.46 -10.23 -2.22
N MET A 268 -3.32 -9.58 -2.46
CA MET A 268 -2.85 -9.16 -3.76
C MET A 268 -1.34 -9.29 -3.82
N THR A 269 -0.84 -9.79 -4.93
CA THR A 269 0.59 -9.97 -5.22
C THR A 269 0.90 -9.35 -6.57
N ILE A 270 1.94 -8.53 -6.64
CA ILE A 270 2.60 -8.16 -7.89
C ILE A 270 3.92 -8.93 -7.88
N ALA A 271 3.95 -10.05 -8.61
CA ALA A 271 5.13 -10.91 -8.68
C ALA A 271 6.25 -10.21 -9.46
N ASP A 272 7.51 -10.59 -9.21
CA ASP A 272 8.68 -10.04 -9.91
C ASP A 272 8.64 -10.30 -11.44
N THR A 273 7.82 -11.25 -11.89
CA THR A 273 7.52 -11.49 -13.32
C THR A 273 6.64 -10.40 -13.95
N GLY A 274 6.14 -9.45 -13.16
CA GLY A 274 5.19 -8.42 -13.57
C GLY A 274 3.74 -8.90 -13.68
N ASN A 275 3.43 -10.11 -13.19
CA ASN A 275 2.08 -10.65 -13.13
C ASN A 275 1.39 -10.26 -11.83
N VAL A 276 0.08 -10.01 -11.89
CA VAL A 276 -0.74 -9.65 -10.73
C VAL A 276 -1.60 -10.85 -10.30
N GLY A 277 -1.44 -11.27 -9.05
CA GLY A 277 -2.27 -12.28 -8.40
C GLY A 277 -3.28 -11.65 -7.43
N ILE A 278 -4.54 -12.04 -7.49
CA ILE A 278 -5.53 -11.74 -6.45
C ILE A 278 -5.89 -13.05 -5.74
N GLY A 279 -5.61 -13.14 -4.44
CA GLY A 279 -5.75 -14.38 -3.66
C GLY A 279 -4.72 -15.47 -3.97
N THR A 280 -3.68 -15.17 -4.76
CA THR A 280 -2.56 -16.08 -5.06
C THR A 280 -1.22 -15.34 -5.00
N ILE A 281 -0.16 -16.05 -4.62
CA ILE A 281 1.23 -15.55 -4.62
C ILE A 281 2.03 -16.03 -5.83
N GLY A 282 1.48 -16.94 -6.64
CA GLY A 282 2.14 -17.50 -7.83
C GLY A 282 1.30 -17.34 -9.09
N PRO A 283 1.01 -16.10 -9.54
CA PRO A 283 0.15 -15.86 -10.70
C PRO A 283 0.74 -16.44 -11.99
N GLN A 284 -0.04 -17.26 -12.70
CA GLN A 284 0.38 -17.94 -13.94
C GLN A 284 0.05 -17.13 -15.22
N ALA A 285 -0.68 -16.02 -15.07
CA ALA A 285 -1.04 -15.10 -16.14
C ALA A 285 -0.87 -13.64 -15.68
N LYS A 286 -0.98 -12.68 -16.61
CA LYS A 286 -0.83 -11.24 -16.30
C LYS A 286 -1.77 -10.76 -15.20
N LEU A 287 -2.99 -11.27 -15.20
CA LEU A 287 -3.93 -11.19 -14.09
C LEU A 287 -4.41 -12.62 -13.79
N ASP A 288 -4.14 -13.09 -12.58
CA ASP A 288 -4.57 -14.40 -12.09
C ASP A 288 -5.38 -14.20 -10.81
N VAL A 289 -6.63 -14.64 -10.82
CA VAL A 289 -7.55 -14.48 -9.69
C VAL A 289 -7.89 -15.87 -9.17
N ALA A 290 -7.44 -16.18 -7.95
CA ALA A 290 -7.82 -17.39 -7.25
C ALA A 290 -9.25 -17.24 -6.72
N GLY A 291 -10.23 -17.50 -7.57
CA GLY A 291 -11.66 -17.38 -7.26
C GLY A 291 -12.49 -16.83 -8.42
N GLY A 292 -13.75 -16.50 -8.13
CA GLY A 292 -14.64 -15.85 -9.11
C GLY A 292 -14.37 -14.35 -9.23
N ILE A 293 -14.67 -13.80 -10.41
CA ILE A 293 -14.65 -12.35 -10.67
C ILE A 293 -16.10 -11.90 -10.84
N ASN A 294 -16.58 -11.06 -9.92
CA ASN A 294 -17.88 -10.40 -10.06
C ASN A 294 -17.70 -9.11 -10.86
N ILE A 295 -18.29 -9.06 -12.05
CA ILE A 295 -18.33 -7.86 -12.88
C ILE A 295 -19.69 -7.20 -12.72
N ALA A 296 -19.70 -5.89 -12.47
CA ALA A 296 -20.93 -5.14 -12.33
C ALA A 296 -21.78 -5.24 -13.60
N ALA A 297 -23.10 -5.43 -13.43
CA ALA A 297 -24.03 -5.44 -14.55
C ALA A 297 -23.89 -4.15 -15.35
N GLY A 298 -23.88 -4.26 -16.68
CA GLY A 298 -23.62 -3.10 -17.53
C GLY A 298 -22.22 -3.06 -18.14
N PHE A 299 -21.23 -3.69 -17.52
CA PHE A 299 -19.84 -3.65 -17.96
C PHE A 299 -19.39 -5.00 -18.56
N PRO A 300 -18.83 -5.02 -19.78
CA PRO A 300 -18.21 -6.23 -20.30
C PRO A 300 -16.87 -6.53 -19.63
N ILE A 301 -16.48 -7.80 -19.65
CA ILE A 301 -15.06 -8.18 -19.69
C ILE A 301 -14.57 -7.83 -21.10
N GLN A 302 -13.83 -6.74 -21.20
CA GLN A 302 -13.25 -6.27 -22.45
C GLN A 302 -12.01 -7.11 -22.77
N LEU A 303 -12.09 -7.90 -23.83
CA LEU A 303 -10.99 -8.73 -24.32
C LEU A 303 -10.29 -8.01 -25.48
N GLY A 304 -9.57 -6.93 -25.17
CA GLY A 304 -8.83 -6.11 -26.15
C GLY A 304 -9.69 -5.11 -26.94
N GLY A 305 -9.07 -3.99 -27.36
CA GLY A 305 -9.71 -2.89 -28.09
C GLY A 305 -10.09 -1.69 -27.21
N ASN A 306 -10.30 -0.51 -27.81
CA ASN A 306 -10.69 0.72 -27.12
C ASN A 306 -12.21 0.90 -26.96
N ASP A 307 -13.01 0.03 -27.58
CA ASP A 307 -14.46 0.20 -27.64
C ASP A 307 -15.16 -0.44 -26.43
N LEU A 308 -15.82 0.40 -25.63
CA LEU A 308 -16.50 0.05 -24.37
C LEU A 308 -17.69 -0.93 -24.53
N ALA A 309 -18.06 -1.26 -25.77
CA ALA A 309 -19.20 -2.09 -26.11
C ALA A 309 -18.81 -3.47 -26.67
N HIS A 310 -17.59 -3.96 -26.42
CA HIS A 310 -17.14 -5.29 -26.87
C HIS A 310 -16.86 -6.22 -25.70
N GLY A 311 -17.33 -7.47 -25.80
CA GLY A 311 -16.86 -8.56 -24.94
C GLY A 311 -17.98 -9.43 -24.35
N LEU A 312 -17.68 -10.02 -23.20
CA LEU A 312 -18.60 -10.89 -22.45
C LEU A 312 -19.26 -10.07 -21.34
N LYS A 313 -20.59 -10.03 -21.32
CA LYS A 313 -21.36 -9.27 -20.32
C LYS A 313 -22.53 -10.07 -19.79
N TYR A 314 -22.81 -9.94 -18.51
CA TYR A 314 -24.07 -10.38 -17.92
C TYR A 314 -25.13 -9.28 -18.06
N LYS A 315 -26.30 -9.63 -18.56
CA LYS A 315 -27.43 -8.70 -18.71
C LYS A 315 -28.72 -9.40 -18.28
N ARG A 316 -29.53 -8.69 -17.49
CA ARG A 316 -30.82 -9.21 -17.03
C ARG A 316 -31.85 -9.22 -18.15
N ASN A 317 -31.94 -8.13 -18.91
CA ASN A 317 -32.95 -7.93 -19.94
C ASN A 317 -32.35 -7.81 -21.34
N ASN A 318 -33.03 -8.30 -22.36
CA ASN A 318 -32.66 -8.12 -23.77
C ASN A 318 -32.95 -6.67 -24.26
N SER A 319 -32.66 -6.33 -25.51
CA SER A 319 -32.92 -5.00 -26.10
C SER A 319 -34.41 -4.63 -26.14
N ASP A 320 -35.27 -5.63 -26.21
CA ASP A 320 -36.73 -5.53 -26.13
C ASP A 320 -37.28 -5.55 -24.68
N ASN A 321 -36.39 -5.47 -23.68
CA ASN A 321 -36.69 -5.51 -22.25
C ASN A 321 -37.27 -6.85 -21.71
N THR A 322 -37.14 -7.94 -22.46
CA THR A 322 -37.50 -9.29 -21.97
C THR A 322 -36.41 -9.87 -21.06
N LEU A 323 -36.80 -10.63 -20.02
CA LEU A 323 -35.84 -11.27 -19.10
C LEU A 323 -35.11 -12.42 -19.82
N LEU A 324 -33.78 -12.33 -19.90
CA LEU A 324 -32.94 -13.37 -20.51
C LEU A 324 -31.99 -14.06 -19.52
N ASP A 325 -31.72 -13.43 -18.36
CA ASP A 325 -30.88 -13.95 -17.26
C ASP A 325 -29.68 -14.80 -17.73
N GLY A 326 -28.75 -14.19 -18.49
CA GLY A 326 -27.69 -14.96 -19.12
C GLY A 326 -26.48 -14.17 -19.61
N PRO A 327 -25.39 -14.88 -19.96
CA PRO A 327 -24.21 -14.29 -20.58
C PRO A 327 -24.50 -13.91 -22.04
N PHE A 328 -24.04 -12.72 -22.44
CA PHE A 328 -24.11 -12.23 -23.81
C PHE A 328 -22.71 -12.05 -24.37
N LEU A 329 -22.53 -12.48 -25.61
CA LEU A 329 -21.41 -12.08 -26.46
C LEU A 329 -21.90 -11.01 -27.43
N TYR A 330 -21.20 -9.88 -27.51
CA TYR A 330 -21.57 -8.78 -28.37
C TYR A 330 -20.34 -8.03 -28.87
N GLY A 331 -20.46 -7.48 -30.08
CA GLY A 331 -19.48 -6.62 -30.71
C GLY A 331 -20.16 -5.55 -31.55
N TRP A 332 -19.43 -4.50 -31.95
CA TRP A 332 -19.96 -3.30 -32.59
C TRP A 332 -20.55 -3.57 -33.97
N THR A 333 -19.80 -4.24 -34.84
CA THR A 333 -20.27 -4.60 -36.20
C THR A 333 -20.77 -6.04 -36.30
N GLY A 334 -21.08 -6.67 -35.15
CA GLY A 334 -21.39 -8.09 -35.06
C GLY A 334 -20.44 -8.86 -34.13
N GLY A 335 -20.44 -10.19 -34.25
CA GLY A 335 -19.59 -11.06 -33.44
C GLY A 335 -19.57 -12.49 -33.97
N ALA A 336 -18.77 -13.35 -33.33
CA ALA A 336 -18.63 -14.73 -33.77
C ALA A 336 -18.34 -15.69 -32.60
N LEU A 337 -18.77 -16.93 -32.77
CA LEU A 337 -18.32 -18.09 -32.00
C LEU A 337 -17.53 -18.99 -32.93
N GLY A 338 -16.38 -19.46 -32.45
CA GLY A 338 -15.43 -20.18 -33.27
C GLY A 338 -14.65 -21.24 -32.50
N ILE A 339 -13.83 -21.97 -33.24
CA ILE A 339 -12.90 -22.96 -32.70
C ILE A 339 -11.48 -22.59 -33.12
N LYS A 340 -10.52 -22.91 -32.25
CA LYS A 340 -9.10 -22.82 -32.56
C LYS A 340 -8.50 -24.22 -32.64
N LYS A 341 -7.78 -24.52 -33.71
CA LYS A 341 -7.08 -25.78 -33.90
C LYS A 341 -5.63 -25.50 -34.30
N GLY A 342 -4.73 -25.59 -33.32
CA GLY A 342 -3.35 -25.10 -33.45
C GLY A 342 -3.34 -23.59 -33.59
N ASP A 343 -2.67 -23.08 -34.62
CA ASP A 343 -2.60 -21.64 -34.92
C ASP A 343 -3.78 -21.14 -35.77
N ASN A 344 -4.65 -22.02 -36.25
CA ASN A 344 -5.78 -21.65 -37.09
C ASN A 344 -7.04 -21.40 -36.25
N GLU A 345 -7.75 -20.32 -36.56
CA GLU A 345 -9.02 -19.92 -35.95
C GLU A 345 -10.13 -19.95 -37.01
N PHE A 346 -11.25 -20.58 -36.67
CA PHE A 346 -12.40 -20.76 -37.57
C PHE A 346 -13.66 -20.25 -36.90
N ASN A 347 -14.43 -19.40 -37.60
CA ASN A 347 -15.76 -19.00 -37.14
C ASN A 347 -16.76 -20.10 -37.47
N VAL A 348 -17.50 -20.60 -36.48
CA VAL A 348 -18.58 -21.58 -36.66
C VAL A 348 -19.92 -20.86 -36.81
N LEU A 349 -20.14 -19.84 -36.00
CA LEU A 349 -21.32 -18.98 -36.05
C LEU A 349 -20.84 -17.52 -36.03
N SER A 350 -21.40 -16.68 -36.88
CA SER A 350 -21.14 -15.24 -36.86
C SER A 350 -22.40 -14.46 -37.11
N TRP A 351 -22.52 -13.28 -36.54
CA TRP A 351 -23.61 -12.36 -36.80
C TRP A 351 -23.05 -11.00 -37.21
N LYS A 352 -23.80 -10.29 -38.03
CA LYS A 352 -23.46 -8.94 -38.51
C LYS A 352 -24.35 -7.92 -37.83
N GLU A 353 -23.95 -6.64 -37.90
CA GLU A 353 -24.76 -5.51 -37.46
C GLU A 353 -26.16 -5.49 -38.09
N SER A 354 -26.31 -6.02 -39.31
CA SER A 354 -27.60 -6.14 -40.00
C SER A 354 -28.56 -7.16 -39.37
N GLY A 355 -28.16 -7.86 -38.31
CA GLY A 355 -28.93 -8.95 -37.69
C GLY A 355 -28.81 -10.31 -38.39
N ASN A 356 -28.11 -10.38 -39.52
CA ASN A 356 -27.90 -11.64 -40.24
C ASN A 356 -26.94 -12.55 -39.49
N VAL A 357 -27.30 -13.82 -39.36
CA VAL A 357 -26.46 -14.88 -38.78
C VAL A 357 -25.97 -15.81 -39.88
N ALA A 358 -24.67 -16.07 -39.92
CA ALA A 358 -24.04 -17.05 -40.79
C ALA A 358 -23.50 -18.22 -39.96
N ILE A 359 -23.85 -19.44 -40.36
CA ILE A 359 -23.33 -20.69 -39.80
C ILE A 359 -22.39 -21.32 -40.84
N GLN A 360 -21.12 -21.50 -40.48
CA GLN A 360 -20.15 -22.19 -41.33
C GLN A 360 -20.28 -23.70 -41.13
N GLY A 361 -21.00 -24.36 -42.03
CA GLY A 361 -21.21 -25.80 -42.00
C GLY A 361 -22.69 -26.20 -42.05
N LYS A 362 -23.04 -27.29 -41.38
CA LYS A 362 -24.42 -27.81 -41.32
C LYS A 362 -25.10 -27.32 -40.04
N LEU A 363 -26.40 -27.04 -40.13
CA LEU A 363 -27.27 -26.81 -38.97
C LEU A 363 -27.97 -28.13 -38.61
N GLU A 364 -27.64 -28.68 -37.45
CA GLU A 364 -28.38 -29.79 -36.84
C GLU A 364 -29.30 -29.23 -35.76
N THR A 365 -30.60 -29.37 -35.96
CA THR A 365 -31.63 -28.85 -35.03
C THR A 365 -32.83 -29.78 -35.02
N LYS A 366 -33.60 -29.76 -33.93
CA LYS A 366 -34.86 -30.49 -33.81
C LYS A 366 -35.98 -29.85 -34.63
N GLU A 367 -35.98 -28.53 -34.72
CA GLU A 367 -37.04 -27.76 -35.36
C GLU A 367 -36.47 -26.44 -35.93
N VAL A 368 -37.05 -25.99 -37.04
CA VAL A 368 -36.83 -24.66 -37.63
C VAL A 368 -38.19 -24.04 -37.90
N VAL A 369 -38.49 -22.92 -37.24
CA VAL A 369 -39.73 -22.15 -37.44
C VAL A 369 -39.38 -20.85 -38.16
N ILE A 370 -39.99 -20.61 -39.32
CA ILE A 370 -39.82 -19.36 -40.09
C ILE A 370 -41.04 -18.47 -39.81
N THR A 371 -40.82 -17.31 -39.17
CA THR A 371 -41.91 -16.43 -38.69
C THR A 371 -42.24 -15.26 -39.61
N ALA A 372 -41.36 -14.92 -40.56
CA ALA A 372 -41.51 -13.77 -41.44
C ALA A 372 -41.82 -14.22 -42.88
N THR A 373 -43.08 -14.55 -43.16
CA THR A 373 -43.56 -14.74 -44.55
C THR A 373 -44.94 -14.09 -44.67
N THR A 374 -45.04 -13.03 -45.47
CA THR A 374 -46.23 -12.17 -45.57
C THR A 374 -47.33 -12.69 -46.50
N THR A 375 -47.10 -13.82 -47.20
CA THR A 375 -48.09 -14.41 -48.12
C THR A 375 -48.07 -15.93 -48.02
N THR A 376 -49.18 -16.52 -47.60
CA THR A 376 -49.41 -17.96 -47.62
C THR A 376 -49.77 -18.43 -49.04
N ALA A 377 -49.56 -19.72 -49.33
CA ALA A 377 -49.71 -20.26 -50.69
C ALA A 377 -51.17 -20.32 -51.18
N ASP A 378 -52.16 -20.40 -50.28
CA ASP A 378 -53.58 -20.67 -50.55
C ASP A 378 -54.29 -19.73 -51.56
N HIS A 379 -53.63 -18.66 -52.00
CA HIS A 379 -54.18 -17.71 -52.98
C HIS A 379 -54.42 -18.32 -54.36
N VAL A 380 -53.85 -19.50 -54.67
CA VAL A 380 -54.09 -20.24 -55.93
C VAL A 380 -55.55 -20.67 -56.09
N PHE A 381 -56.28 -20.82 -54.98
CA PHE A 381 -57.69 -21.19 -54.97
C PHE A 381 -58.66 -20.00 -55.03
N ALA A 382 -58.15 -18.77 -55.13
CA ALA A 382 -58.99 -17.58 -55.25
C ALA A 382 -59.71 -17.57 -56.61
N GLU A 383 -60.93 -17.02 -56.65
CA GLU A 383 -61.74 -16.98 -57.89
C GLU A 383 -61.10 -16.16 -59.00
N ASP A 384 -60.23 -15.20 -58.64
CA ASP A 384 -59.48 -14.34 -59.55
C ASP A 384 -58.09 -14.88 -59.91
N TYR A 385 -57.72 -16.07 -59.41
CA TYR A 385 -56.44 -16.69 -59.76
C TYR A 385 -56.44 -17.20 -61.20
N SER A 386 -55.58 -16.61 -62.03
CA SER A 386 -55.40 -17.02 -63.43
C SER A 386 -54.41 -18.18 -63.51
N LEU A 387 -54.94 -19.41 -63.50
CA LEU A 387 -54.15 -20.60 -63.77
C LEU A 387 -53.62 -20.56 -65.21
N ARG A 388 -52.30 -20.71 -65.37
CA ARG A 388 -51.65 -20.76 -66.68
C ARG A 388 -52.19 -21.92 -67.51
N GLU A 389 -52.34 -21.74 -68.82
CA GLU A 389 -52.73 -22.86 -69.69
C GLU A 389 -51.61 -23.92 -69.80
N ILE A 390 -51.99 -25.20 -69.92
CA ILE A 390 -51.00 -26.29 -69.86
C ILE A 390 -50.01 -26.25 -71.03
N SER A 391 -50.45 -25.76 -72.20
CA SER A 391 -49.61 -25.56 -73.39
C SER A 391 -48.58 -24.44 -73.19
N GLU A 392 -48.94 -23.36 -72.50
CA GLU A 392 -48.03 -22.26 -72.17
C GLU A 392 -47.01 -22.68 -71.10
N LEU A 393 -47.43 -23.53 -70.16
CA LEU A 393 -46.54 -24.12 -69.17
C LEU A 393 -45.52 -25.06 -69.84
N GLU A 394 -45.95 -25.90 -70.79
CA GLU A 394 -45.08 -26.78 -71.57
C GLU A 394 -44.03 -25.99 -72.36
N GLN A 395 -44.46 -24.90 -73.02
CA GLN A 395 -43.54 -24.02 -73.73
C GLN A 395 -42.52 -23.39 -72.78
N PHE A 396 -42.96 -22.90 -71.62
CA PHE A 396 -42.06 -22.31 -70.62
C PHE A 396 -41.02 -23.31 -70.12
N ILE A 397 -41.44 -24.53 -69.79
CA ILE A 397 -40.54 -25.59 -69.32
C ILE A 397 -39.53 -25.96 -70.42
N SER A 398 -39.99 -26.05 -71.67
CA SER A 398 -39.12 -26.36 -72.81
C SER A 398 -38.07 -25.27 -73.06
N GLU A 399 -38.42 -24.00 -72.83
CA GLU A 399 -37.51 -22.87 -73.04
C GLU A 399 -36.57 -22.62 -71.84
N LYS A 400 -37.11 -22.69 -70.62
CA LYS A 400 -36.40 -22.27 -69.39
C LYS A 400 -35.85 -23.42 -68.55
N SER A 401 -36.30 -24.66 -68.78
CA SER A 401 -35.87 -25.86 -68.04
C SER A 401 -36.10 -25.79 -66.53
N HIS A 402 -37.04 -24.97 -66.06
CA HIS A 402 -37.52 -24.94 -64.68
C HIS A 402 -38.99 -24.49 -64.64
N LEU A 403 -39.64 -24.64 -63.48
CA LEU A 403 -41.02 -24.19 -63.28
C LEU A 403 -41.08 -22.67 -63.15
N PRO A 404 -42.19 -22.02 -63.58
CA PRO A 404 -42.40 -20.59 -63.33
C PRO A 404 -42.23 -20.27 -61.84
N GLU A 405 -41.65 -19.10 -61.53
CA GLU A 405 -41.43 -18.57 -60.17
C GLU A 405 -40.47 -19.35 -59.26
N ILE A 406 -40.16 -20.60 -59.62
CA ILE A 406 -39.09 -21.39 -59.03
C ILE A 406 -37.76 -20.98 -59.68
N PRO A 407 -36.74 -20.56 -58.91
CA PRO A 407 -35.46 -20.18 -59.49
C PRO A 407 -34.80 -21.37 -60.19
N SER A 408 -34.01 -21.08 -61.22
CA SER A 408 -33.24 -22.11 -61.94
C SER A 408 -32.13 -22.69 -61.06
N ALA A 409 -31.66 -23.90 -61.39
CA ALA A 409 -30.55 -24.54 -60.67
C ALA A 409 -29.28 -23.67 -60.62
N LYS A 410 -29.03 -22.89 -61.68
CA LYS A 410 -27.92 -21.94 -61.76
C LYS A 410 -28.09 -20.82 -60.74
N GLU A 411 -29.26 -20.18 -60.70
CA GLU A 411 -29.56 -19.10 -59.75
C GLU A 411 -29.51 -19.57 -58.29
N MET A 412 -30.00 -20.77 -58.01
CA MET A 412 -29.94 -21.37 -56.67
C MET A 412 -28.51 -21.65 -56.21
N THR A 413 -27.62 -22.04 -57.13
CA THR A 413 -26.21 -22.30 -56.81
C THR A 413 -25.44 -21.02 -56.58
N GLU A 414 -25.72 -19.98 -57.36
CA GLU A 414 -25.02 -18.68 -57.27
C GLU A 414 -25.49 -17.86 -56.07
N ASN A 415 -26.80 -17.83 -55.78
CA ASN A 415 -27.39 -16.92 -54.79
C ASN A 415 -27.89 -17.62 -53.52
N GLY A 416 -27.93 -18.95 -53.48
CA GLY A 416 -28.57 -19.73 -52.42
C GLY A 416 -30.10 -19.79 -52.56
N VAL A 417 -30.75 -20.43 -51.58
CA VAL A 417 -32.21 -20.62 -51.56
C VAL A 417 -32.78 -20.22 -50.20
N SER A 418 -33.77 -19.31 -50.21
CA SER A 418 -34.59 -19.01 -49.03
C SER A 418 -35.50 -20.20 -48.75
N VAL A 419 -35.25 -20.92 -47.66
CA VAL A 419 -36.02 -22.13 -47.32
C VAL A 419 -37.51 -21.81 -47.14
N GLY A 420 -37.86 -20.70 -46.48
CA GLY A 420 -39.25 -20.29 -46.27
C GLY A 420 -39.98 -20.00 -47.58
N ASP A 421 -39.44 -19.09 -48.39
CA ASP A 421 -40.07 -18.70 -49.67
C ASP A 421 -40.12 -19.87 -50.64
N PHE A 422 -39.08 -20.70 -50.66
CA PHE A 422 -39.05 -21.88 -51.51
C PHE A 422 -40.12 -22.90 -51.13
N GLN A 423 -40.32 -23.16 -49.83
CA GLN A 423 -41.40 -24.04 -49.37
C GLN A 423 -42.79 -23.49 -49.72
N ILE A 424 -43.00 -22.18 -49.62
CA ILE A 424 -44.27 -21.54 -50.02
C ILE A 424 -44.50 -21.67 -51.52
N LYS A 425 -43.48 -21.39 -52.34
CA LYS A 425 -43.59 -21.56 -53.80
C LYS A 425 -43.79 -23.03 -54.19
N LEU A 426 -43.15 -23.98 -53.51
CA LEU A 426 -43.41 -25.40 -53.74
C LEU A 426 -44.85 -25.76 -53.40
N LEU A 427 -45.39 -25.25 -52.29
CA LEU A 427 -46.79 -25.44 -51.93
C LEU A 427 -47.72 -24.87 -53.00
N GLN A 428 -47.45 -23.65 -53.49
CA GLN A 428 -48.19 -23.05 -54.61
C GLN A 428 -48.19 -23.96 -55.86
N LYS A 429 -47.04 -24.55 -56.23
CA LYS A 429 -46.98 -25.48 -57.38
C LYS A 429 -47.73 -26.78 -57.15
N ILE A 430 -47.83 -27.26 -55.91
CA ILE A 430 -48.68 -28.40 -55.56
C ILE A 430 -50.17 -28.05 -55.73
N GLU A 431 -50.57 -26.83 -55.37
CA GLU A 431 -51.95 -26.35 -55.55
C GLU A 431 -52.32 -26.17 -57.03
N GLU A 432 -51.44 -25.56 -57.83
CA GLU A 432 -51.61 -25.44 -59.29
C GLU A 432 -51.72 -26.83 -59.95
N LEU A 433 -50.85 -27.77 -59.56
CA LEU A 433 -50.92 -29.17 -60.01
C LEU A 433 -52.25 -29.81 -59.65
N THR A 434 -52.79 -29.51 -58.46
CA THR A 434 -54.09 -30.01 -58.00
C THR A 434 -55.22 -29.49 -58.88
N LEU A 435 -55.19 -28.20 -59.28
CA LEU A 435 -56.16 -27.64 -60.21
C LEU A 435 -56.09 -28.30 -61.60
N TYR A 436 -54.88 -28.52 -62.15
CA TYR A 436 -54.72 -29.24 -63.41
C TYR A 436 -55.27 -30.67 -63.34
N MET A 437 -55.01 -31.40 -62.25
CA MET A 437 -55.53 -32.75 -62.05
C MET A 437 -57.06 -32.77 -61.98
N ILE A 438 -57.68 -31.80 -61.28
CA ILE A 438 -59.13 -31.64 -61.23
C ILE A 438 -59.69 -31.36 -62.65
N SER A 439 -59.04 -30.48 -63.41
CA SER A 439 -59.43 -30.19 -64.80
C SER A 439 -59.36 -31.43 -65.68
N MET A 440 -58.23 -32.14 -65.66
CA MET A 440 -58.04 -33.40 -66.39
C MET A 440 -59.07 -34.45 -66.00
N LYS A 441 -59.41 -34.60 -64.71
CA LYS A 441 -60.42 -35.57 -64.28
C LYS A 441 -61.80 -35.23 -64.82
N LYS A 442 -62.18 -33.94 -64.80
CA LYS A 442 -63.44 -33.47 -65.40
C LYS A 442 -63.49 -33.80 -66.89
N GLU A 443 -62.41 -33.55 -67.63
CA GLU A 443 -62.32 -33.91 -69.05
C GLU A 443 -62.45 -35.42 -69.28
N ILE A 444 -61.75 -36.25 -68.49
CA ILE A 444 -61.85 -37.70 -68.58
C ILE A 444 -63.26 -38.19 -68.30
N ASP A 445 -63.96 -37.62 -67.31
CA ASP A 445 -65.34 -38.01 -67.00
C ASP A 445 -66.30 -37.64 -68.11
N VAL A 446 -66.12 -36.46 -68.72
CA VAL A 446 -66.87 -36.07 -69.93
C VAL A 446 -66.58 -37.02 -71.10
N LEU A 447 -65.33 -37.46 -71.27
CA LEU A 447 -64.95 -38.42 -72.30
C LEU A 447 -65.50 -39.83 -72.06
N LYS A 448 -65.69 -40.25 -70.80
CA LYS A 448 -66.29 -41.54 -70.43
C LYS A 448 -67.82 -41.58 -70.55
N LEU A 449 -68.46 -40.42 -70.56
CA LEU A 449 -69.91 -40.26 -70.75
C LEU A 449 -70.32 -40.19 -72.24
N LYS A 450 -69.34 -40.08 -73.14
CA LYS A 450 -69.49 -40.27 -74.58
C LYS A 450 -69.18 -41.70 -74.96
#